data_AF-A0A953Y5C9-F1
#
_entry.id   AF-A0A953Y5C9-F1
#
_cell.length_a   1.000
_cell.length_b   1.000
_cell.length_c   1.000
_cell.angle_alpha   90.00
_cell.angle_beta   90.00
_cell.angle_gamma   90.00
#
_symmetry.space_group_name_H-M   'P 1'
#
loop_
_entity.id
_entity.type
_entity.pdbx_description
1 polymer ?
#
loop_
_entity_poly.entity_id
_entity_poly.type
_entity_poly.pdbx_seq_one_letter_code
_entity_poly.pdbx_strand_id
1 'polypeptide(L)' 'MKRGTCPKCTSSQVHHSACVMDRGDGNAALCLALGRSDPIEARDLGQFEVYVCRGCGFSEFYVIDTSELE' A
#
# COMPACT_ATOMS: atom_id res chain seq x y z
N MET A 1 -11.38 5.80 18.74
CA MET A 1 -10.69 6.67 17.77
C MET A 1 -11.72 7.19 16.77
N LYS A 2 -11.67 8.48 16.40
CA LYS A 2 -12.58 9.01 15.36
C LYS A 2 -12.09 8.52 13.99
N ARG A 3 -12.99 7.99 13.17
CA ARG A 3 -12.67 7.63 11.77
C ARG A 3 -12.12 8.87 11.05
N GLY A 4 -11.13 8.67 10.17
CA GLY A 4 -10.51 9.76 9.40
C GLY A 4 -9.54 10.67 10.18
N THR A 5 -9.01 10.22 11.33
CA THR A 5 -7.96 10.94 12.08
C THR A 5 -6.74 10.07 12.30
N CYS A 6 -5.56 10.67 12.30
CA CYS A 6 -4.31 10.01 12.60
C CYS A 6 -4.32 9.46 14.03
N PRO A 7 -4.00 8.17 14.23
CA PRO A 7 -4.03 7.53 15.54
C PRO A 7 -2.95 8.05 16.50
N LYS A 8 -1.90 8.71 15.98
CA LYS A 8 -0.74 9.19 16.77
C LYS A 8 -0.82 10.66 17.17
N CYS A 9 -1.34 11.54 16.31
CA CYS A 9 -1.37 12.99 16.56
C CYS A 9 -2.76 13.61 16.45
N THR A 10 -3.81 12.82 16.18
CA THR A 10 -5.21 13.24 16.03
C THR A 10 -5.51 14.18 14.85
N SER A 11 -4.51 14.56 14.04
CA SER A 11 -4.69 15.31 12.80
C SER A 11 -5.65 14.59 11.84
N SER A 12 -6.52 15.34 11.17
CA SER A 12 -7.40 14.82 10.11
C SER A 12 -6.74 14.83 8.73
N GLN A 13 -5.49 15.29 8.62
CA GLN A 13 -4.76 15.35 7.35
C GLN A 13 -4.09 14.01 7.04
N VAL A 14 -4.85 13.09 6.44
CA VAL A 14 -4.36 11.79 5.99
C VAL A 14 -4.31 11.79 4.46
N HIS A 15 -3.14 11.48 3.91
CA HIS A 15 -2.93 11.21 2.49
C HIS A 15 -3.07 9.71 2.24
N HIS A 16 -3.78 9.32 1.20
CA HIS A 16 -3.90 7.93 0.76
C HIS A 16 -3.22 7.78 -0.61
N SER A 17 -2.42 6.73 -0.74
CA SER A 17 -1.94 6.24 -2.04
C SER A 17 -2.37 4.79 -2.19
N ALA A 18 -3.18 4.52 -3.21
CA ALA A 18 -3.63 3.16 -3.56
C ALA A 18 -2.50 2.29 -4.14
N CYS A 19 -1.34 2.89 -4.44
CA CYS A 19 -0.18 2.20 -4.96
C CYS A 19 1.07 2.71 -4.21
N VAL A 20 1.74 1.81 -3.49
CA VAL A 20 3.08 2.07 -2.97
C VAL A 20 4.07 1.84 -4.09
N MET A 21 4.74 2.90 -4.54
CA MET A 21 5.69 2.81 -5.65
C MET A 21 6.92 1.99 -5.27
N ASP A 22 7.24 1.02 -6.12
CA ASP A 22 8.45 0.22 -6.09
C ASP A 22 9.11 0.17 -7.49
N ARG A 23 10.33 -0.35 -7.56
CA ARG A 23 11.09 -0.53 -8.80
C ARG A 23 11.07 -2.00 -9.21
N GLY A 24 10.31 -2.27 -10.26
CA GLY A 24 10.24 -3.58 -10.90
C GLY A 24 11.38 -3.83 -11.88
N ASP A 25 11.17 -4.85 -12.72
CA ASP A 25 12.12 -5.24 -13.76
C ASP A 25 12.44 -4.08 -14.71
N GLY A 26 13.71 -3.98 -15.12
CA GLY A 26 14.20 -2.86 -15.91
C GLY A 26 14.07 -1.49 -15.24
N ASN A 27 13.94 -1.42 -13.90
CA ASN A 27 13.71 -0.19 -13.14
C ASN A 27 12.37 0.51 -13.48
N ALA A 28 11.39 -0.26 -13.95
CA ALA A 28 10.04 0.23 -14.17
C ALA A 28 9.37 0.60 -12.85
N ALA A 29 8.60 1.70 -12.84
CA ALA A 29 7.80 2.10 -11.70
C ALA A 29 6.56 1.19 -11.61
N LEU A 30 6.47 0.35 -10.57
CA LEU A 30 5.36 -0.57 -10.33
C LEU A 30 4.78 -0.38 -8.93
N CYS A 31 3.62 -0.97 -8.66
CA CYS A 31 3.07 -1.04 -7.31
C CYS A 31 3.70 -2.20 -6.55
N LEU A 32 4.09 -1.97 -5.30
CA LEU A 32 4.58 -3.00 -4.41
C LEU A 32 3.46 -4.03 -4.16
N ALA A 33 3.80 -5.31 -4.30
CA ALA A 33 2.89 -6.44 -4.08
C ALA A 33 3.52 -7.44 -3.10
N LEU A 34 2.70 -8.23 -2.41
CA LEU A 34 3.16 -9.31 -1.54
C LEU A 34 3.81 -10.45 -2.31
N GLY A 35 3.34 -10.70 -3.52
CA GLY A 35 3.82 -11.79 -4.33
C GLY A 35 3.48 -11.62 -5.80
N ARG A 36 3.95 -12.58 -6.59
CA ARG A 36 3.67 -12.69 -8.01
C ARG A 36 3.26 -14.12 -8.32
N SER A 37 2.24 -14.28 -9.16
CA SER A 37 1.74 -15.60 -9.57
C SER A 37 2.69 -16.29 -10.58
N ASP A 38 2.19 -17.37 -11.18
CA ASP A 38 2.89 -18.25 -12.12
C ASP A 38 3.77 -17.50 -13.16
N PRO A 39 4.97 -18.02 -13.48
CA PRO A 39 5.91 -17.38 -14.40
C PRO A 39 5.40 -17.17 -15.83
N ILE A 40 4.35 -17.88 -16.28
CA ILE A 40 3.79 -17.73 -17.63
C ILE A 40 2.80 -16.55 -17.69
N GLU A 41 1.97 -16.40 -16.66
CA GLU A 41 0.99 -15.30 -16.52
C GLU A 41 1.20 -14.60 -15.17
N ALA A 42 2.32 -13.89 -15.06
CA ALA A 42 2.72 -13.22 -13.84
C ALA A 42 1.78 -12.05 -13.51
N ARG A 43 0.93 -12.23 -12.50
CA ARG A 43 0.09 -11.19 -11.89
C ARG A 43 0.57 -10.86 -10.50
N ASP A 44 0.41 -9.60 -10.10
CA ASP A 44 0.76 -9.15 -8.76
C ASP A 44 -0.35 -9.55 -7.79
N LEU A 45 0.04 -10.13 -6.66
CA LEU A 45 -0.87 -10.62 -5.61
C LEU A 45 -0.73 -9.74 -4.38
N GLY A 46 -1.86 -9.28 -3.83
CA GLY A 46 -1.89 -8.46 -2.62
C GLY A 46 -1.09 -7.16 -2.78
N GLN A 47 -1.61 -6.21 -3.55
CA GLN A 47 -0.97 -4.91 -3.75
C GLN A 47 -1.06 -4.04 -2.50
N PHE A 48 0.03 -3.33 -2.19
CA PHE A 48 0.07 -2.44 -1.03
C PHE A 48 -0.55 -1.07 -1.33
N GLU A 49 -1.40 -0.62 -0.42
CA GLU A 49 -1.77 0.78 -0.26
C GLU A 49 -1.20 1.36 1.04
N VAL A 50 -1.06 2.68 1.09
CA VAL A 50 -0.55 3.38 2.27
C VAL A 50 -1.39 4.60 2.63
N TYR A 51 -1.63 4.76 3.92
CA TYR A 51 -2.21 5.96 4.51
C TYR A 51 -1.14 6.67 5.33
N VAL A 52 -0.84 7.91 4.99
CA VAL A 52 0.22 8.72 5.60
C VAL A 52 -0.38 9.96 6.25
N CYS A 53 -0.17 10.14 7.55
CA CYS A 53 -0.51 11.37 8.23
C CYS A 53 0.47 12.49 7.81
N ARG A 54 -0.06 13.57 7.23
CA ARG A 54 0.76 14.73 6.82
C ARG A 54 1.29 15.54 8.01
N GLY A 55 0.71 15.38 9.20
CA GLY A 55 1.12 16.11 10.40
C GLY A 55 2.33 15.51 11.11
N CYS A 56 2.37 14.18 11.27
CA CYS A 56 3.43 13.50 12.02
C CYS A 56 4.17 12.40 11.24
N GLY A 57 3.82 12.18 9.98
CA GLY A 57 4.46 11.16 9.13
C GLY A 57 4.09 9.71 9.47
N PHE A 58 3.26 9.47 10.50
CA PHE A 58 2.78 8.13 10.81
C PHE A 58 2.10 7.50 9.60
N SER A 59 2.54 6.29 9.25
CA SER A 59 2.14 5.59 8.03
C SER A 59 1.61 4.20 8.36
N GLU A 60 0.50 3.82 7.76
CA GLU A 60 -0.10 2.48 7.85
C GLU A 60 -0.18 1.89 6.45
N PHE A 61 0.34 0.67 6.32
CA PHE A 61 0.29 -0.10 5.08
C PHE A 61 -0.82 -1.14 5.17
N TYR A 62 -1.59 -1.27 4.10
CA TYR A 62 -2.60 -2.30 3.94
C TYR A 62 -2.39 -3.03 2.63
N VAL A 63 -2.93 -4.24 2.56
CA VAL A 63 -2.90 -5.06 1.37
C VAL A 63 -4.30 -5.09 0.79
N ILE A 64 -4.42 -4.61 -0.45
CA ILE A 64 -5.64 -4.67 -1.22
C ILE A 64 -5.79 -6.09 -1.76
N ASP A 65 -7.00 -6.62 -1.65
CA ASP A 65 -7.41 -7.94 -2.14
C ASP A 65 -6.52 -9.08 -1.65
N THR A 66 -6.89 -9.60 -0.47
CA THR A 66 -6.22 -10.73 0.16
C THR A 66 -6.81 -12.09 -0.26
N SER A 67 -7.74 -12.12 -1.23
CA SER A 67 -8.49 -13.35 -1.55
C SER A 67 -7.63 -14.45 -2.14
N GLU A 68 -6.47 -14.09 -2.69
CA GLU A 68 -5.53 -15.00 -3.37
C GLU A 68 -4.23 -15.21 -2.56
N LEU A 69 -4.22 -14.79 -1.30
CA LEU A 69 -3.11 -15.05 -0.38
C LEU A 69 -3.37 -16.39 0.31
N GLU A 70 -2.48 -17.37 0.09
CA GLU A 70 -2.51 -18.69 0.73
C GLU A 70 -2.02 -18.69 2.19
#